data_AF-A0A1X7DC03-F1
#
_entry.id   AF-A0A1X7DC03-F1
#
_cell.length_a   1.000
_cell.length_b   1.000
_cell.length_c   1.000
_cell.angle_alpha   90.00
_cell.angle_beta   90.00
_cell.angle_gamma   90.00
#
_symmetry.space_group_name_H-M   'P 1'
#
loop_
_entity.id
_entity.type
_entity.pdbx_description
1 polymer ?
#
loop_
_entity_poly.entity_id
_entity_poly.type
_entity_poly.pdbx_seq_one_letter_code
_entity_poly.pdbx_strand_id
1 'polypeptide(L)'
;MNAVQEFKLSGTAIPKDAVHMLGEICEHFVEHAEVQRTQDAALLKSKIGTASIRVQDRRLLIELACLSEEALQMSRTSIAEHLFYFAGDDPLELSWSETAALAVLPNIHEATVVSAEDVTPHMRRVKFASADVTPFIGGDMHVRLLIPPKGRAPVWPGLREDGRIAWPEGEDELVVRVYTIRAVDIESRELWIDFLQHPAPGVETPGADFARDAQPGERVALLGPGGGNLPSARSILLAGDESALPAIARIAAEVPPGTRMQAIIEVEDAAEEQPLASAGSLDIRWLHRRSYPSGAKGVLAEETKKAIAAIDDETFVWFACEKEDVRAIRALLKSRRHDRKNMYVAWYWERDPA
;
A
#
# COMPACT_ATOMS: atom_id res chain seq x y z
N MET A 1 16.77 -5.36 31.18
CA MET A 1 16.02 -5.54 29.93
C MET A 1 14.56 -5.61 30.31
N ASN A 2 13.82 -4.50 30.16
CA ASN A 2 12.37 -4.54 30.36
C ASN A 2 11.81 -5.45 29.25
N ALA A 3 11.12 -6.53 29.63
CA ALA A 3 10.38 -7.32 28.67
C ALA A 3 9.41 -6.38 27.96
N VAL A 4 9.55 -6.24 26.64
CA VAL A 4 8.60 -5.48 25.83
C VAL A 4 7.24 -6.11 26.08
N GLN A 5 6.28 -5.30 26.54
CA GLN A 5 4.94 -5.80 26.81
C GLN A 5 4.31 -6.21 25.48
N GLU A 6 4.12 -7.51 25.30
CA GLU A 6 3.48 -8.07 24.11
C GLU A 6 1.96 -7.97 24.27
N PHE A 7 1.29 -7.33 23.31
CA PHE A 7 -0.17 -7.33 23.18
C PHE A 7 -0.58 -8.67 22.55
N LYS A 8 -1.52 -9.38 23.16
CA LYS A 8 -1.89 -10.74 22.74
C LYS A 8 -3.38 -10.87 22.52
N LEU A 9 -3.75 -11.72 21.57
CA LEU A 9 -5.14 -12.08 21.30
C LEU A 9 -5.21 -13.51 20.79
N SER A 10 -6.16 -14.30 21.29
CA SER A 10 -6.43 -15.62 20.75
C SER A 10 -7.75 -15.67 20.00
N GLY A 11 -7.82 -16.53 19.00
CA GLY A 11 -8.98 -16.72 18.14
C GLY A 11 -9.21 -18.18 17.82
N THR A 12 -10.45 -18.53 17.51
CA THR A 12 -10.83 -19.86 17.03
C THR A 12 -11.63 -19.71 15.74
N ALA A 13 -11.12 -20.31 14.67
CA ALA A 13 -11.82 -20.40 13.39
C ALA A 13 -12.30 -21.84 13.13
N ILE A 14 -13.51 -21.99 12.62
CA ILE A 14 -14.11 -23.28 12.25
C ILE A 14 -14.45 -23.24 10.76
N PRO A 15 -13.49 -23.51 9.87
CA PRO A 15 -13.74 -23.65 8.44
C PRO A 15 -14.26 -25.07 8.10
N LYS A 16 -14.77 -25.24 6.87
CA LYS A 16 -15.12 -26.55 6.30
C LYS A 16 -13.95 -27.57 6.35
N ASP A 17 -12.75 -27.09 6.04
CA ASP A 17 -11.50 -27.86 6.11
C ASP A 17 -10.35 -27.00 6.69
N ALA A 18 -9.97 -27.28 7.94
CA ALA A 18 -8.93 -26.54 8.64
C ALA A 18 -7.52 -26.76 8.09
N VAL A 19 -7.22 -27.97 7.59
CA VAL A 19 -5.87 -28.26 7.06
C VAL A 19 -5.68 -27.54 5.73
N HIS A 20 -6.71 -27.55 4.88
CA HIS A 20 -6.70 -26.81 3.62
C HIS A 20 -6.60 -25.30 3.87
N MET A 21 -7.44 -24.76 4.76
CA MET A 21 -7.42 -23.33 5.12
C MET A 21 -6.05 -22.87 5.65
N LEU A 22 -5.39 -23.68 6.51
CA LEU A 22 -4.03 -23.38 6.97
C LEU A 22 -3.03 -23.36 5.80
N GLY A 23 -3.22 -24.25 4.82
CA GLY A 23 -2.44 -24.27 3.57
C GLY A 23 -2.53 -22.97 2.79
N GLU A 24 -3.76 -22.53 2.49
CA GLU A 24 -4.03 -21.28 1.76
C GLU A 24 -3.42 -20.05 2.47
N ILE A 25 -3.60 -19.96 3.80
CA ILE A 25 -2.98 -18.89 4.59
C ILE A 25 -1.46 -18.93 4.46
N CYS A 26 -0.84 -20.11 4.60
CA CYS A 26 0.61 -20.20 4.50
C CYS A 26 1.11 -19.78 3.12
N GLU A 27 0.45 -20.24 2.05
CA GLU A 27 0.84 -19.94 0.66
C GLU A 27 0.71 -18.45 0.34
N HIS A 28 -0.35 -17.81 0.83
CA HIS A 28 -0.54 -16.38 0.64
C HIS A 28 0.49 -15.54 1.41
N PHE A 29 0.70 -15.85 2.69
CA PHE A 29 1.52 -15.00 3.57
C PHE A 29 3.03 -15.12 3.33
N VAL A 30 3.52 -16.05 2.49
CA VAL A 30 4.97 -16.13 2.16
C VAL A 30 5.47 -14.85 1.48
N GLU A 31 4.58 -14.09 0.82
CA GLU A 31 4.94 -12.81 0.22
C GLU A 31 5.02 -11.66 1.24
N HIS A 32 4.43 -11.83 2.43
CA HIS A 32 4.22 -10.78 3.43
C HIS A 32 4.90 -11.04 4.78
N ALA A 33 5.29 -12.28 5.06
CA ALA A 33 5.85 -12.73 6.33
C ALA A 33 6.88 -13.86 6.13
N GLU A 34 7.76 -14.04 7.12
CA GLU A 34 8.49 -15.29 7.25
C GLU A 34 7.50 -16.36 7.74
N VAL A 35 7.33 -17.42 6.95
CA VAL A 35 6.38 -18.51 7.24
C VAL A 35 7.17 -19.76 7.64
N GLN A 36 6.96 -20.22 8.87
CA GLN A 36 7.46 -21.52 9.35
C GLN A 36 6.27 -22.46 9.51
N ARG A 37 6.25 -23.60 8.82
CA ARG A 37 5.07 -24.49 8.74
C ARG A 37 5.42 -25.94 9.06
N THR A 38 4.53 -26.60 9.81
CA THR A 38 4.42 -28.05 9.96
C THR A 38 3.12 -28.54 9.32
N GLN A 39 2.81 -29.83 9.46
CA GLN A 39 1.56 -30.40 8.92
C GLN A 39 0.31 -29.78 9.56
N ASP A 40 0.39 -29.44 10.86
CA ASP A 40 -0.72 -29.04 11.72
C ASP A 40 -0.54 -27.65 12.34
N ALA A 41 0.56 -26.94 12.06
CA ALA A 41 0.81 -25.62 12.60
C ALA A 41 1.56 -24.72 11.64
N ALA A 42 1.40 -23.41 11.83
CA ALA A 42 2.19 -22.38 11.19
C ALA A 42 2.55 -21.28 12.18
N LEU A 43 3.71 -20.67 11.96
CA LEU A 43 4.15 -19.45 12.61
C LEU A 43 4.49 -18.43 11.53
N LEU A 44 3.73 -17.35 11.49
CA LEU A 44 3.94 -16.22 10.60
C LEU A 44 4.66 -15.12 11.42
N LYS A 45 5.82 -14.64 10.95
CA LYS A 45 6.56 -13.53 11.56
C LYS A 45 6.66 -12.37 10.61
N SER A 46 6.27 -11.18 11.08
CA SER A 46 6.30 -9.95 10.31
C SER A 46 6.88 -8.80 11.16
N LYS A 47 6.97 -7.60 10.57
CA LYS A 47 7.41 -6.39 11.26
C LYS A 47 6.48 -5.99 12.43
N ILE A 48 5.21 -6.37 12.37
CA ILE A 48 4.18 -5.94 13.34
C ILE A 48 3.93 -6.99 14.45
N GLY A 49 4.47 -8.20 14.31
CA GLY A 49 4.29 -9.26 15.31
C GLY A 49 4.27 -10.66 14.72
N THR A 50 3.72 -11.58 15.49
CA THR A 50 3.62 -13.00 15.14
C THR A 50 2.18 -13.48 15.17
N ALA A 51 1.86 -14.41 14.26
CA ALA A 51 0.62 -15.18 14.29
C ALA A 51 0.98 -16.67 14.31
N SER A 52 0.63 -17.37 15.38
CA SER A 52 0.71 -18.82 15.45
C SER A 52 -0.67 -19.41 15.19
N ILE A 53 -0.77 -20.33 14.24
CA ILE A 53 -2.02 -20.97 13.85
C ILE A 53 -1.83 -22.47 13.96
N ARG A 54 -2.68 -23.18 14.69
CA ARG A 54 -2.62 -24.63 14.86
C ARG A 54 -3.95 -25.28 14.53
N VAL A 55 -3.92 -26.38 13.80
CA VAL A 55 -5.07 -27.25 13.58
C VAL A 55 -5.29 -28.11 14.82
N GLN A 56 -6.48 -28.03 15.40
CA GLN A 56 -6.90 -28.92 16.49
C GLN A 56 -8.40 -29.21 16.36
N ASP A 57 -8.79 -30.48 16.42
CA ASP A 57 -10.20 -30.91 16.39
C ASP A 57 -11.02 -30.29 15.23
N ARG A 58 -10.40 -30.24 14.03
CA ARG A 58 -10.92 -29.59 12.81
C ARG A 58 -11.13 -28.08 12.89
N ARG A 59 -10.50 -27.40 13.85
CA ARG A 59 -10.52 -25.95 14.03
C ARG A 59 -9.12 -25.39 13.85
N LEU A 60 -9.03 -24.08 13.61
CA LEU A 60 -7.80 -23.32 13.70
C LEU A 60 -7.79 -22.56 15.02
N LEU A 61 -6.81 -22.85 15.86
CA LEU A 61 -6.47 -22.05 17.03
C LEU A 61 -5.43 -21.02 16.62
N ILE A 62 -5.74 -19.75 16.84
CA ILE A 62 -4.95 -18.60 16.38
C ILE A 62 -4.46 -17.86 17.61
N GLU A 63 -3.17 -17.58 17.67
CA GLU A 63 -2.53 -16.78 18.72
C GLU A 63 -1.76 -15.64 18.06
N LEU A 64 -2.13 -14.41 18.38
CA LEU A 64 -1.48 -13.20 17.92
C LEU A 64 -0.63 -12.61 19.06
N ALA A 65 0.58 -12.17 18.74
CA ALA A 65 1.43 -11.43 19.67
C ALA A 65 2.13 -10.29 18.93
N CYS A 66 1.86 -9.05 19.35
CA CYS A 66 2.26 -7.82 18.66
C CYS A 66 2.87 -6.81 19.62
N LEU A 67 3.58 -5.83 19.05
CA LEU A 67 4.31 -4.80 19.80
C LEU A 67 3.45 -3.60 20.22
N SER A 68 2.25 -3.47 19.66
CA SER A 68 1.27 -2.43 19.99
C SER A 68 -0.16 -2.96 19.79
N GLU A 69 -1.12 -2.26 20.39
CA GLU A 69 -2.55 -2.53 20.22
C GLU A 69 -3.00 -2.33 18.76
N GLU A 70 -2.48 -1.30 18.09
CA GLU A 70 -2.71 -1.07 16.65
C GLU A 70 -2.20 -2.24 15.80
N ALA A 71 -0.97 -2.70 16.05
CA ALA A 71 -0.38 -3.85 15.36
C ALA A 71 -1.16 -5.14 15.62
N LEU A 72 -1.65 -5.34 16.85
CA LEU A 72 -2.52 -6.46 17.19
C LEU A 72 -3.83 -6.40 16.41
N GLN A 73 -4.44 -5.23 16.31
CA GLN A 73 -5.66 -5.03 15.55
C GLN A 73 -5.48 -5.25 14.05
N MET A 74 -4.40 -4.74 13.48
CA MET A 74 -4.05 -4.97 12.07
C MET A 74 -3.84 -6.47 11.81
N SER A 75 -3.16 -7.17 12.72
CA SER A 75 -2.94 -8.62 12.62
C SER A 75 -4.25 -9.39 12.70
N ARG A 76 -5.14 -9.04 13.65
CA ARG A 76 -6.50 -9.60 13.76
C ARG A 76 -7.28 -9.42 12.46
N THR A 77 -7.33 -8.20 11.95
CA THR A 77 -8.07 -7.85 10.74
C THR A 77 -7.51 -8.61 9.54
N SER A 78 -6.18 -8.61 9.38
CA SER A 78 -5.51 -9.32 8.30
C SER A 78 -5.83 -10.80 8.32
N ILE A 79 -5.73 -11.48 9.46
CA ILE A 79 -6.05 -12.91 9.55
C ILE A 79 -7.54 -13.16 9.27
N ALA A 80 -8.44 -12.35 9.83
CA ALA A 80 -9.88 -12.51 9.64
C ALA A 80 -10.29 -12.34 8.17
N GLU A 81 -9.85 -11.26 7.51
CA GLU A 81 -10.18 -11.01 6.10
C GLU A 81 -9.72 -12.17 5.19
N HIS A 82 -8.50 -12.70 5.41
CA HIS A 82 -7.98 -13.81 4.62
C HIS A 82 -8.72 -15.12 4.88
N LEU A 83 -9.07 -15.42 6.14
CA LEU A 83 -9.89 -16.60 6.46
C LEU A 83 -11.22 -16.57 5.70
N PHE A 84 -11.92 -15.42 5.70
CA PHE A 84 -13.18 -15.28 4.97
C PHE A 84 -12.98 -15.27 3.44
N TYR A 85 -11.92 -14.65 2.95
CA TYR A 85 -11.58 -14.66 1.52
C TYR A 85 -11.36 -16.08 1.00
N PHE A 86 -10.57 -16.90 1.71
CA PHE A 86 -10.31 -18.29 1.32
C PHE A 86 -11.50 -19.22 1.56
N ALA A 87 -12.39 -18.88 2.49
CA ALA A 87 -13.64 -19.62 2.68
C ALA A 87 -14.60 -19.41 1.49
N GLY A 88 -14.62 -18.19 0.92
CA GLY A 88 -15.56 -17.85 -0.15
C GLY A 88 -17.01 -18.06 0.31
N ASP A 89 -17.73 -18.95 -0.37
CA ASP A 89 -19.11 -19.32 -0.03
C ASP A 89 -19.22 -20.44 1.01
N ASP A 90 -18.10 -21.08 1.38
CA ASP A 90 -18.11 -22.15 2.39
C ASP A 90 -18.33 -21.56 3.81
N PRO A 91 -19.05 -22.27 4.69
CA PRO A 91 -19.33 -21.79 6.04
C PRO A 91 -18.03 -21.66 6.84
N LEU A 92 -17.90 -20.51 7.53
CA LEU A 92 -16.81 -20.18 8.43
C LEU A 92 -17.35 -19.48 9.67
N GLU A 93 -17.05 -20.03 10.84
CA GLU A 93 -17.22 -19.34 12.12
C GLU A 93 -15.86 -18.83 12.60
N LEU A 94 -15.79 -17.58 13.08
CA LEU A 94 -14.59 -17.00 13.67
C LEU A 94 -14.97 -16.25 14.95
N SER A 95 -14.24 -16.54 16.03
CA SER A 95 -14.41 -15.87 17.33
C SER A 95 -13.05 -15.50 17.90
N TRP A 96 -13.00 -14.41 18.67
CA TRP A 96 -11.81 -13.92 19.35
C TRP A 96 -12.05 -13.92 20.87
N SER A 97 -10.98 -14.11 21.65
CA SER A 97 -11.03 -14.11 23.12
C SER A 97 -11.46 -12.78 23.72
N GLU A 98 -11.21 -11.69 22.99
CA GLU A 98 -11.66 -10.35 23.31
C GLU A 98 -12.57 -9.87 22.18
N THR A 99 -13.79 -9.47 22.53
CA THR A 99 -14.73 -8.89 21.58
C THR A 99 -14.21 -7.53 21.13
N ALA A 100 -14.07 -7.35 19.81
CA ALA A 100 -14.10 -6.02 19.25
C ALA A 100 -15.53 -5.49 19.46
N ALA A 101 -15.75 -4.67 20.50
CA ALA A 101 -16.90 -3.78 20.42
C ALA A 101 -16.75 -2.95 19.13
N LEU A 102 -17.86 -2.52 18.51
CA LEU A 102 -17.91 -1.62 17.34
C LEU A 102 -17.16 -0.29 17.64
N ALA A 103 -15.85 -0.39 17.71
CA ALA A 103 -14.91 0.66 18.02
C ALA A 103 -14.40 1.23 16.71
N VAL A 104 -14.03 2.50 16.77
CA VAL A 104 -13.30 3.17 15.69
C VAL A 104 -12.05 2.34 15.38
N LEU A 105 -11.76 2.11 14.10
CA LEU A 105 -10.53 1.45 13.68
C LEU A 105 -9.33 2.23 14.24
N PRO A 106 -8.37 1.59 14.94
CA PRO A 106 -7.29 2.34 15.60
C PRO A 106 -6.35 3.04 14.61
N ASN A 107 -6.29 2.58 13.37
CA ASN A 107 -5.49 3.14 12.28
C ASN A 107 -6.33 3.95 11.28
N ILE A 108 -7.48 4.47 11.71
CA ILE A 108 -8.23 5.47 10.93
C ILE A 108 -7.92 6.87 11.45
N HIS A 109 -7.57 7.75 10.52
CA HIS A 109 -7.24 9.13 10.80
C HIS A 109 -8.17 10.01 10.00
N GLU A 110 -9.08 10.71 10.68
CA GLU A 110 -9.89 11.72 10.03
C GLU A 110 -9.01 12.86 9.53
N ALA A 111 -9.25 13.29 8.30
CA ALA A 111 -8.53 14.39 7.69
C ALA A 111 -9.50 15.35 6.98
N THR A 112 -9.08 16.58 6.80
CA THR A 112 -9.86 17.62 6.12
C THR A 112 -9.05 18.23 5.01
N VAL A 113 -9.65 18.40 3.83
CA VAL A 113 -9.01 19.10 2.71
C VAL A 113 -8.71 20.54 3.13
N VAL A 114 -7.45 20.94 2.98
CA VAL A 114 -6.99 22.32 3.22
C VAL A 114 -6.97 23.10 1.91
N SER A 115 -6.39 22.50 0.87
CA SER A 115 -6.25 23.12 -0.46
C SER A 115 -5.98 22.06 -1.52
N ALA A 116 -6.26 22.39 -2.78
CA ALA A 116 -5.86 21.59 -3.93
C ALA A 116 -5.24 22.50 -5.02
N GLU A 117 -4.14 22.05 -5.62
CA GLU A 117 -3.38 22.79 -6.63
C GLU A 117 -2.81 21.86 -7.70
N ASP A 118 -2.70 22.35 -8.95
CA ASP A 118 -2.07 21.59 -10.03
C ASP A 118 -0.53 21.78 -9.94
N VAL A 119 0.19 20.67 -9.79
CA VAL A 119 1.66 20.62 -9.77
C VAL A 119 2.21 20.58 -11.20
N THR A 120 1.54 19.83 -12.05
CA THR A 120 1.71 19.75 -13.50
C THR A 120 0.32 19.62 -14.13
N PRO A 121 0.14 19.76 -15.46
CA PRO A 121 -1.18 19.68 -16.09
C PRO A 121 -1.99 18.42 -15.73
N HIS A 122 -1.32 17.27 -15.53
CA HIS A 122 -1.95 16.02 -15.14
C HIS A 122 -1.65 15.55 -13.71
N MET A 123 -0.98 16.35 -12.86
CA MET A 123 -0.77 16.01 -11.45
C MET A 123 -1.38 17.06 -10.53
N ARG A 124 -2.36 16.66 -9.74
CA ARG A 124 -3.02 17.53 -8.76
C ARG A 124 -2.66 17.15 -7.33
N ARG A 125 -2.13 18.09 -6.57
CA ARG A 125 -1.83 17.91 -5.15
C ARG A 125 -3.01 18.35 -4.30
N VAL A 126 -3.43 17.50 -3.37
CA VAL A 126 -4.38 17.85 -2.32
C VAL A 126 -3.65 17.80 -0.97
N LYS A 127 -3.79 18.86 -0.19
CA LYS A 127 -3.26 18.96 1.19
C LYS A 127 -4.38 18.65 2.15
N PHE A 128 -4.10 17.80 3.13
CA PHE A 128 -5.05 17.40 4.16
C PHE A 128 -4.49 17.75 5.54
N ALA A 129 -5.29 18.38 6.38
CA ALA A 129 -5.00 18.54 7.79
C ALA A 129 -5.46 17.30 8.55
N SER A 130 -4.63 16.80 9.47
CA SER A 130 -4.97 15.74 10.42
C SER A 130 -4.66 16.21 11.84
N ALA A 131 -5.44 15.75 12.82
CA ALA A 131 -5.20 16.08 14.23
C ALA A 131 -3.81 15.60 14.70
N ASP A 132 -3.41 14.42 14.21
CA ASP A 132 -2.10 13.82 14.39
C ASP A 132 -1.57 13.33 13.04
N VAL A 133 -0.37 13.78 12.69
CA VAL A 133 0.35 13.35 11.48
C VAL A 133 1.50 12.39 11.77
N THR A 134 1.79 12.14 13.05
CA THR A 134 2.90 11.28 13.50
C THR A 134 2.90 9.91 12.83
N PRO A 135 1.75 9.22 12.66
CA PRO A 135 1.72 7.91 11.99
C PRO A 135 2.25 7.94 10.55
N PHE A 136 2.18 9.08 9.86
CA PHE A 136 2.55 9.22 8.44
C PHE A 136 4.03 9.61 8.22
N ILE A 137 4.79 9.82 9.30
CA ILE A 137 6.19 10.24 9.24
C ILE A 137 7.09 9.02 9.08
N GLY A 138 7.89 9.00 8.01
CA GLY A 138 8.76 7.88 7.68
C GLY A 138 7.97 6.57 7.44
N GLY A 139 8.69 5.46 7.24
CA GLY A 139 8.07 4.13 7.20
C GLY A 139 7.25 3.84 5.93
N ASP A 140 5.98 3.47 6.13
CA ASP A 140 5.06 3.01 5.07
C ASP A 140 4.71 4.14 4.08
N MET A 141 4.47 3.78 2.83
CA MET A 141 4.36 4.74 1.72
C MET A 141 2.92 5.16 1.41
N HIS A 142 1.94 4.31 1.72
CA HIS A 142 0.57 4.48 1.24
C HIS A 142 -0.48 4.57 2.33
N VAL A 143 -1.60 5.16 1.99
CA VAL A 143 -2.84 5.19 2.77
C VAL A 143 -4.00 4.77 1.89
N ARG A 144 -5.03 4.15 2.49
CA ARG A 144 -6.35 4.06 1.85
C ARG A 144 -7.10 5.35 2.17
N LEU A 145 -7.32 6.17 1.15
CA LEU A 145 -8.18 7.35 1.22
C LEU A 145 -9.63 6.89 1.15
N LEU A 146 -10.41 7.30 2.14
CA LEU A 146 -11.83 7.04 2.31
C LEU A 146 -12.62 8.32 2.03
N ILE A 147 -13.33 8.34 0.91
CA ILE A 147 -14.06 9.51 0.44
C ILE A 147 -15.56 9.25 0.64
N PRO A 148 -16.23 10.04 1.50
CA PRO A 148 -17.67 9.89 1.72
C PRO A 148 -18.49 10.45 0.54
N PRO A 149 -19.74 9.99 0.35
CA PRO A 149 -20.65 10.56 -0.64
C PRO A 149 -20.88 12.07 -0.42
N LYS A 150 -20.88 12.84 -1.51
CA LYS A 150 -21.06 14.30 -1.46
C LYS A 150 -22.39 14.67 -0.77
N GLY A 151 -22.34 15.65 0.12
CA GLY A 151 -23.52 16.19 0.81
C GLY A 151 -24.03 15.37 2.00
N ARG A 152 -23.30 14.32 2.42
CA ARG A 152 -23.65 13.50 3.59
C ARG A 152 -22.63 13.66 4.71
N ALA A 153 -23.08 13.42 5.93
CA ALA A 153 -22.16 13.28 7.06
C ALA A 153 -21.37 11.96 6.89
N PRO A 154 -20.05 11.97 7.05
CA PRO A 154 -19.27 10.75 6.90
C PRO A 154 -19.64 9.70 7.94
N VAL A 155 -19.83 8.46 7.50
CA VAL A 155 -19.89 7.27 8.34
C VAL A 155 -18.59 6.52 8.13
N TRP A 156 -17.80 6.33 9.18
CA TRP A 156 -16.51 5.67 9.08
C TRP A 156 -16.62 4.17 9.36
N PRO A 157 -15.77 3.34 8.74
CA PRO A 157 -15.75 1.93 9.01
C PRO A 157 -15.35 1.64 10.46
N GLY A 158 -15.97 0.63 11.04
CA GLY A 158 -15.68 0.13 12.39
C GLY A 158 -15.15 -1.30 12.37
N LEU A 159 -15.14 -1.93 13.53
CA LEU A 159 -14.79 -3.36 13.67
C LEU A 159 -16.02 -4.24 13.86
N ARG A 160 -16.03 -5.36 13.13
CA ARG A 160 -16.96 -6.47 13.37
C ARG A 160 -16.45 -7.33 14.51
N GLU A 161 -17.36 -8.06 15.16
CA GLU A 161 -17.01 -9.01 16.23
C GLU A 161 -16.04 -10.10 15.76
N ASP A 162 -16.13 -10.50 14.49
CA ASP A 162 -15.22 -11.47 13.85
C ASP A 162 -13.85 -10.88 13.49
N GLY A 163 -13.60 -9.59 13.77
CA GLY A 163 -12.35 -8.90 13.55
C GLY A 163 -12.18 -8.28 12.16
N ARG A 164 -13.13 -8.48 11.23
CA ARG A 164 -13.14 -7.81 9.91
C ARG A 164 -13.56 -6.35 10.02
N ILE A 165 -13.34 -5.61 8.94
CA ILE A 165 -13.82 -4.23 8.84
C ILE A 165 -15.34 -4.22 8.57
N ALA A 166 -16.08 -3.44 9.36
CA ALA A 166 -17.48 -3.11 9.11
C ALA A 166 -17.52 -1.88 8.20
N TRP A 167 -17.60 -2.09 6.89
CA TRP A 167 -17.72 -1.01 5.92
C TRP A 167 -19.14 -0.41 5.92
N PRO A 168 -19.29 0.92 5.78
CA PRO A 168 -20.58 1.53 5.48
C PRO A 168 -21.10 1.03 4.12
N GLU A 169 -22.41 0.82 4.02
CA GLU A 169 -23.08 0.29 2.83
C GLU A 169 -24.22 1.23 2.37
N GLY A 170 -24.70 1.04 1.15
CA GLY A 170 -25.83 1.79 0.61
C GLY A 170 -25.50 3.27 0.39
N GLU A 171 -26.34 4.17 0.90
CA GLU A 171 -26.16 5.62 0.70
C GLU A 171 -24.92 6.21 1.38
N ASP A 172 -24.30 5.46 2.30
CA ASP A 172 -23.09 5.87 3.03
C ASP A 172 -21.83 5.15 2.51
N GLU A 173 -21.93 4.37 1.43
CA GLU A 173 -20.81 3.64 0.82
C GLU A 173 -19.65 4.60 0.49
N LEU A 174 -18.45 4.24 0.94
CA LEU A 174 -17.25 5.05 0.78
C LEU A 174 -16.51 4.68 -0.50
N VAL A 175 -16.04 5.67 -1.25
CA VAL A 175 -15.01 5.43 -2.27
C VAL A 175 -13.69 5.18 -1.56
N VAL A 176 -13.09 4.01 -1.79
CA VAL A 176 -11.79 3.62 -1.22
C VAL A 176 -10.74 3.57 -2.32
N ARG A 177 -9.66 4.34 -2.20
CA ARG A 177 -8.52 4.32 -3.13
C ARG A 177 -7.19 4.36 -2.37
N VAL A 178 -6.20 3.65 -2.88
CA VAL A 178 -4.84 3.65 -2.31
C VAL A 178 -4.06 4.79 -2.94
N TYR A 179 -3.46 5.63 -2.11
CA TYR A 179 -2.62 6.72 -2.55
C TYR A 179 -1.31 6.78 -1.77
N THR A 180 -0.29 7.32 -2.41
CA THR A 180 1.00 7.61 -1.77
C THR A 180 0.89 8.87 -0.92
N ILE A 181 1.38 8.79 0.32
CA ILE A 181 1.69 9.98 1.11
C ILE A 181 2.87 10.66 0.42
N ARG A 182 2.68 11.83 -0.18
CA ARG A 182 3.71 12.55 -0.93
C ARG A 182 4.69 13.27 -0.01
N ALA A 183 4.19 13.88 1.05
CA ALA A 183 4.95 14.61 2.06
C ALA A 183 4.11 14.77 3.33
N VAL A 184 4.78 15.02 4.45
CA VAL A 184 4.17 15.36 5.73
C VAL A 184 4.85 16.63 6.25
N ASP A 185 4.06 17.63 6.59
CA ASP A 185 4.50 18.83 7.28
C ASP A 185 4.01 18.77 8.73
N ILE A 186 4.99 18.62 9.64
CA ILE A 186 4.74 18.46 11.07
C ILE A 186 4.27 19.78 11.71
N GLU A 187 4.77 20.92 11.22
CA GLU A 187 4.47 22.22 11.82
C GLU A 187 3.02 22.61 11.56
N SER A 188 2.56 22.45 10.32
CA SER A 188 1.16 22.70 9.93
C SER A 188 0.22 21.52 10.22
N ARG A 189 0.74 20.34 10.56
CA ARG A 189 0.01 19.07 10.69
C ARG A 189 -0.75 18.71 9.42
N GLU A 190 -0.09 18.91 8.29
CA GLU A 190 -0.62 18.62 6.98
C GLU A 190 0.10 17.42 6.36
N LEU A 191 -0.63 16.65 5.56
CA LEU A 191 -0.06 15.66 4.66
C LEU A 191 -0.52 15.94 3.23
N TRP A 192 0.34 15.62 2.28
CA TRP A 192 0.09 15.88 0.87
C TRP A 192 -0.12 14.55 0.14
N ILE A 193 -1.08 14.53 -0.78
CA ILE A 193 -1.28 13.42 -1.70
C ILE A 193 -1.37 14.00 -3.11
N ASP A 194 -0.65 13.39 -4.04
CA ASP A 194 -0.63 13.76 -5.44
C ASP A 194 -1.49 12.76 -6.23
N PHE A 195 -2.39 13.30 -7.06
CA PHE A 195 -3.40 12.56 -7.82
C PHE A 195 -3.14 12.75 -9.31
N LEU A 196 -2.84 11.66 -10.00
CA LEU A 196 -2.80 11.64 -11.46
C LEU A 196 -4.20 11.89 -12.02
N GLN A 197 -4.33 12.93 -12.84
CA GLN A 197 -5.55 13.30 -13.55
C GLN A 197 -5.56 12.62 -14.92
N HIS A 198 -6.39 11.58 -15.06
CA HIS A 198 -6.48 10.76 -16.27
C HIS A 198 -7.93 10.63 -16.77
N PRO A 199 -8.62 11.74 -17.11
CA PRO A 199 -9.99 11.66 -17.59
C PRO A 199 -10.05 10.87 -18.90
N ALA A 200 -10.94 9.88 -18.96
CA ALA A 200 -11.21 9.11 -20.17
C ALA A 200 -12.73 9.03 -20.40
N PRO A 201 -13.22 9.26 -21.64
CA PRO A 201 -14.65 9.19 -21.92
C PRO A 201 -15.26 7.85 -21.51
N GLY A 202 -16.29 7.89 -20.66
CA GLY A 202 -17.01 6.70 -20.20
C GLY A 202 -16.27 5.87 -19.14
N VAL A 203 -15.13 6.33 -18.64
CA VAL A 203 -14.37 5.66 -17.57
C VAL A 203 -14.47 6.51 -16.30
N GLU A 204 -15.00 5.92 -15.23
CA GLU A 204 -15.04 6.58 -13.92
C GLU A 204 -13.67 6.57 -13.26
N THR A 205 -13.28 7.71 -12.70
CA THR A 205 -11.96 7.90 -12.11
C THR A 205 -12.09 8.47 -10.70
N PRO A 206 -12.85 7.81 -9.79
CA PRO A 206 -13.45 8.48 -8.64
C PRO A 206 -12.45 9.13 -7.68
N GLY A 207 -11.22 8.60 -7.60
CA GLY A 207 -10.15 9.26 -6.83
C GLY A 207 -9.58 10.51 -7.51
N ALA A 208 -9.37 10.49 -8.83
CA ALA A 208 -8.98 11.67 -9.60
C ALA A 208 -10.13 12.71 -9.65
N ASP A 209 -11.37 12.25 -9.79
CA ASP A 209 -12.59 13.08 -9.74
C ASP A 209 -12.72 13.81 -8.40
N PHE A 210 -12.52 13.10 -7.29
CA PHE A 210 -12.46 13.70 -5.96
C PHE A 210 -11.40 14.79 -5.89
N ALA A 211 -10.15 14.50 -6.30
CA ALA A 211 -9.07 15.47 -6.20
C ALA A 211 -9.29 16.71 -7.09
N ARG A 212 -9.84 16.53 -8.30
CA ARG A 212 -10.21 17.63 -9.20
C ARG A 212 -11.22 18.56 -8.53
N ASP A 213 -12.25 17.99 -7.92
CA ASP A 213 -13.35 18.75 -7.35
C ASP A 213 -13.09 19.21 -5.90
N ALA A 214 -12.04 18.71 -5.26
CA ALA A 214 -11.76 18.88 -3.84
C ALA A 214 -11.83 20.35 -3.39
N GLN A 215 -12.64 20.60 -2.36
CA GLN A 215 -12.81 21.93 -1.76
C GLN A 215 -12.29 21.96 -0.32
N PRO A 216 -11.70 23.09 0.13
CA PRO A 216 -11.35 23.27 1.53
C PRO A 216 -12.54 22.98 2.47
N GLY A 217 -12.29 22.20 3.52
CA GLY A 217 -13.30 21.81 4.50
C GLY A 217 -13.99 20.46 4.23
N GLU A 218 -13.78 19.85 3.06
CA GLU A 218 -14.28 18.49 2.79
C GLU A 218 -13.59 17.46 3.69
N ARG A 219 -14.38 16.58 4.30
CA ARG A 219 -13.91 15.55 5.25
C ARG A 219 -13.64 14.24 4.53
N VAL A 220 -12.51 13.63 4.86
CA VAL A 220 -12.10 12.29 4.42
C VAL A 220 -11.55 11.51 5.62
N ALA A 221 -11.28 10.24 5.43
CA ALA A 221 -10.46 9.49 6.37
C ALA A 221 -9.30 8.79 5.66
N LEU A 222 -8.20 8.61 6.37
CA LEU A 222 -7.01 7.90 5.93
C LEU A 222 -6.92 6.63 6.76
N LEU A 223 -6.98 5.49 6.11
CA LEU A 223 -6.83 4.19 6.75
C LEU A 223 -5.43 3.64 6.44
N GLY A 224 -4.63 3.45 7.49
CA GLY A 224 -3.20 3.13 7.39
C GLY A 224 -2.36 4.06 8.28
N PRO A 225 -1.10 4.37 7.92
CA PRO A 225 -0.45 4.00 6.66
C PRO A 225 -0.11 2.51 6.56
N GLY A 226 0.23 2.07 5.37
CA GLY A 226 0.66 0.70 5.10
C GLY A 226 1.16 0.52 3.67
N GLY A 227 2.02 -0.47 3.47
CA GLY A 227 2.47 -0.88 2.15
C GLY A 227 3.59 0.00 1.60
N GLY A 228 4.51 -0.64 0.87
CA GLY A 228 5.78 -0.01 0.51
C GLY A 228 6.64 0.30 1.75
N ASN A 229 7.89 0.66 1.52
CA ASN A 229 8.73 1.29 2.53
C ASN A 229 9.73 2.16 1.80
N LEU A 230 10.24 3.19 2.47
CA LEU A 230 11.42 3.91 2.03
C LEU A 230 12.62 2.93 1.95
N PRO A 231 13.25 2.76 0.78
CA PRO A 231 14.39 1.88 0.65
C PRO A 231 15.59 2.38 1.48
N SER A 232 16.20 1.49 2.25
CA SER A 232 17.46 1.75 2.93
C SER A 232 18.60 1.06 2.18
N ALA A 233 19.12 1.72 1.13
CA ALA A 233 20.22 1.20 0.31
C ALA A 233 21.17 2.32 -0.16
N ARG A 234 22.41 1.96 -0.48
CA ARG A 234 23.43 2.91 -0.99
C ARG A 234 23.22 3.27 -2.47
N SER A 235 22.71 2.33 -3.26
CA SER A 235 22.38 2.49 -4.67
C SER A 235 20.92 2.09 -4.87
N ILE A 236 20.13 2.91 -5.56
CA ILE A 236 18.72 2.67 -5.84
C ILE A 236 18.43 2.95 -7.31
N LEU A 237 17.77 2.00 -7.99
CA LEU A 237 17.13 2.21 -9.28
C LEU A 237 15.63 2.39 -9.05
N LEU A 238 15.11 3.59 -9.32
CA LEU A 238 13.71 3.94 -9.26
C LEU A 238 13.13 3.91 -10.67
N ALA A 239 11.98 3.28 -10.88
CA ALA A 239 11.29 3.38 -12.16
C ALA A 239 9.76 3.27 -12.01
N GLY A 240 9.03 4.05 -12.79
CA GLY A 240 7.57 4.09 -12.71
C GLY A 240 6.94 5.10 -13.66
N ASP A 241 5.62 5.09 -13.73
CA ASP A 241 4.81 6.09 -14.45
C ASP A 241 4.34 7.21 -13.51
N GLU A 242 3.45 8.11 -13.97
CA GLU A 242 2.96 9.21 -13.13
C GLU A 242 2.23 8.73 -11.88
N SER A 243 1.63 7.54 -11.88
CA SER A 243 0.98 7.00 -10.68
C SER A 243 2.01 6.71 -9.56
N ALA A 244 3.25 6.40 -9.95
CA ALA A 244 4.36 6.09 -9.07
C ALA A 244 5.26 7.30 -8.78
N LEU A 245 5.18 8.37 -9.59
CA LEU A 245 5.94 9.60 -9.41
C LEU A 245 5.87 10.18 -7.99
N PRO A 246 4.70 10.22 -7.29
CA PRO A 246 4.65 10.70 -5.91
C PRO A 246 5.52 9.90 -4.94
N ALA A 247 5.63 8.58 -5.14
CA ALA A 247 6.45 7.70 -4.31
C ALA A 247 7.94 7.87 -4.63
N ILE A 248 8.30 7.95 -5.91
CA ILE A 248 9.67 8.26 -6.36
C ILE A 248 10.13 9.59 -5.78
N ALA A 249 9.27 10.61 -5.83
CA ALA A 249 9.56 11.94 -5.31
C ALA A 249 9.72 11.97 -3.78
N ARG A 250 8.91 11.19 -3.04
CA ARG A 250 9.07 11.02 -1.59
C ARG A 250 10.37 10.28 -1.25
N ILE A 251 10.68 9.18 -1.94
CA ILE A 251 11.94 8.44 -1.75
C ILE A 251 13.13 9.37 -1.98
N ALA A 252 13.13 10.10 -3.11
CA ALA A 252 14.21 11.04 -3.43
C ALA A 252 14.41 12.10 -2.33
N ALA A 253 13.32 12.62 -1.76
CA ALA A 253 13.38 13.64 -0.71
C ALA A 253 13.87 13.11 0.65
N GLU A 254 13.60 11.84 0.97
CA GLU A 254 13.83 11.27 2.31
C GLU A 254 15.09 10.38 2.41
N VAL A 255 15.77 10.07 1.29
CA VAL A 255 17.03 9.31 1.36
C VAL A 255 18.14 10.09 2.09
N PRO A 256 19.03 9.39 2.81
CA PRO A 256 20.16 10.04 3.47
C PRO A 256 21.18 10.57 2.44
N PRO A 257 22.00 11.57 2.83
CA PRO A 257 23.13 12.02 2.03
C PRO A 257 24.05 10.86 1.62
N GLY A 258 24.55 10.90 0.39
CA GLY A 258 25.45 9.88 -0.16
C GLY A 258 24.75 8.67 -0.81
N THR A 259 23.43 8.58 -0.73
CA THR A 259 22.65 7.62 -1.54
C THR A 259 22.74 8.00 -3.02
N ARG A 260 23.01 7.01 -3.88
CA ARG A 260 23.02 7.17 -5.33
C ARG A 260 21.74 6.62 -5.93
N MET A 261 21.03 7.45 -6.67
CA MET A 261 19.76 7.11 -7.31
C MET A 261 19.83 7.34 -8.81
N GLN A 262 19.30 6.39 -9.56
CA GLN A 262 18.89 6.57 -10.94
C GLN A 262 17.37 6.45 -11.00
N ALA A 263 16.69 7.36 -11.68
CA ALA A 263 15.24 7.32 -11.87
C ALA A 263 14.89 7.26 -13.37
N ILE A 264 14.02 6.33 -13.75
CA ILE A 264 13.41 6.28 -15.08
C ILE A 264 11.91 6.51 -14.91
N ILE A 265 11.43 7.68 -15.33
CA ILE A 265 10.07 8.10 -15.06
C ILE A 265 9.35 8.30 -16.37
N GLU A 266 8.28 7.54 -16.58
CA GLU A 266 7.40 7.73 -17.73
C GLU A 266 6.30 8.73 -17.41
N VAL A 267 6.17 9.74 -18.27
CA VAL A 267 5.13 10.76 -18.20
C VAL A 267 4.49 10.98 -19.56
N GLU A 268 3.36 11.67 -19.62
CA GLU A 268 2.71 12.00 -20.90
C GLU A 268 3.65 12.77 -21.83
N ASP A 269 4.17 13.91 -21.38
CA ASP A 269 5.12 14.75 -22.10
C ASP A 269 5.97 15.63 -21.16
N ALA A 270 6.80 16.50 -21.73
CA ALA A 270 7.74 17.35 -20.98
C ALA A 270 7.06 18.33 -20.00
N ALA A 271 5.77 18.65 -20.16
CA ALA A 271 5.06 19.52 -19.22
C ALA A 271 4.74 18.82 -17.89
N GLU A 272 4.84 17.49 -17.85
CA GLU A 272 4.64 16.67 -16.66
C GLU A 272 5.93 16.43 -15.86
N GLU A 273 7.07 16.92 -16.34
CA GLU A 273 8.33 16.81 -15.61
C GLU A 273 8.31 17.68 -14.34
N GLN A 274 8.74 17.08 -13.22
CA GLN A 274 8.77 17.75 -11.93
C GLN A 274 10.19 17.82 -11.36
N PRO A 275 10.60 18.93 -10.73
CA PRO A 275 11.85 18.96 -9.98
C PRO A 275 11.74 18.03 -8.76
N LEU A 276 12.68 17.10 -8.63
CA LEU A 276 12.76 16.19 -7.49
C LEU A 276 13.92 16.59 -6.58
N ALA A 277 13.60 17.05 -5.37
CA ALA A 277 14.60 17.37 -4.36
C ALA A 277 15.20 16.08 -3.77
N SER A 278 16.50 16.12 -3.46
CA SER A 278 17.21 14.98 -2.85
C SER A 278 18.44 15.45 -2.08
N ALA A 279 18.72 14.80 -0.95
CA ALA A 279 19.99 14.94 -0.24
C ALA A 279 21.09 14.00 -0.79
N GLY A 280 20.71 12.96 -1.53
CA GLY A 280 21.60 12.09 -2.31
C GLY A 280 21.81 12.58 -3.75
N SER A 281 22.54 11.83 -4.56
CA SER A 281 22.65 12.08 -6.00
C SER A 281 21.48 11.44 -6.74
N LEU A 282 20.84 12.17 -7.65
CA LEU A 282 19.70 11.69 -8.43
C LEU A 282 19.93 12.01 -9.91
N ASP A 283 20.05 10.97 -10.74
CA ASP A 283 20.05 11.08 -12.19
C ASP A 283 18.66 10.67 -12.72
N ILE A 284 17.98 11.58 -13.41
CA ILE A 284 16.59 11.38 -13.87
C ILE A 284 16.58 11.28 -15.39
N ARG A 285 15.97 10.20 -15.88
CA ARG A 285 15.61 10.03 -17.28
C ARG A 285 14.10 10.03 -17.43
N TRP A 286 13.57 11.08 -18.04
CA TRP A 286 12.16 11.17 -18.42
C TRP A 286 11.90 10.43 -19.73
N LEU A 287 10.84 9.64 -19.75
CA LEU A 287 10.30 9.02 -20.95
C LEU A 287 8.95 9.69 -21.26
N HIS A 288 8.79 10.21 -22.47
CA HIS A 288 7.58 10.92 -22.87
C HIS A 288 6.71 10.03 -23.74
N ARG A 289 5.56 9.60 -23.21
CA ARG A 289 4.64 8.71 -23.93
C ARG A 289 4.17 9.27 -25.26
N ARG A 290 3.95 10.58 -25.38
CA ARG A 290 3.54 11.22 -26.64
C ARG A 290 4.58 11.12 -27.75
N SER A 291 5.85 10.89 -27.41
CA SER A 291 6.94 10.72 -28.37
C SER A 291 7.13 9.27 -28.81
N TYR A 292 6.38 8.32 -28.24
CA TYR A 292 6.51 6.91 -28.60
C TYR A 292 5.93 6.63 -30.00
N PRO A 293 6.48 5.65 -30.73
CA PRO A 293 5.85 5.15 -31.93
C PRO A 293 4.41 4.69 -31.66
N SER A 294 3.50 4.92 -32.61
CA SER A 294 2.11 4.47 -32.50
C SER A 294 2.04 2.97 -32.22
N GLY A 295 1.30 2.60 -31.17
CA GLY A 295 1.15 1.20 -30.74
C GLY A 295 2.31 0.64 -29.91
N ALA A 296 3.32 1.44 -29.58
CA ALA A 296 4.34 1.04 -28.62
C ALA A 296 3.71 0.68 -27.26
N LYS A 297 4.18 -0.41 -26.67
CA LYS A 297 3.75 -0.91 -25.35
C LYS A 297 4.98 -1.33 -24.55
N GLY A 298 4.92 -1.19 -23.23
CA GLY A 298 5.97 -1.61 -22.32
C GLY A 298 7.31 -0.89 -22.47
N VAL A 299 7.30 0.35 -22.99
CA VAL A 299 8.55 1.12 -23.19
C VAL A 299 9.24 1.37 -21.84
N LEU A 300 8.49 1.76 -20.80
CA LEU A 300 9.00 1.89 -19.44
C LEU A 300 9.65 0.58 -18.95
N ALA A 301 8.96 -0.55 -19.08
CA ALA A 301 9.53 -1.84 -18.72
C ALA A 301 10.82 -2.15 -19.52
N GLU A 302 10.85 -1.95 -20.83
CA GLU A 302 12.04 -2.23 -21.64
C GLU A 302 13.24 -1.34 -21.27
N GLU A 303 13.04 -0.04 -21.05
CA GLU A 303 14.10 0.85 -20.59
C GLU A 303 14.58 0.49 -19.18
N THR A 304 13.66 0.08 -18.31
CA THR A 304 14.00 -0.40 -16.96
C THR A 304 14.80 -1.70 -17.01
N LYS A 305 14.46 -2.65 -17.89
CA LYS A 305 15.23 -3.90 -18.07
C LYS A 305 16.67 -3.61 -18.51
N LYS A 306 16.88 -2.63 -19.39
CA LYS A 306 18.22 -2.19 -19.82
C LYS A 306 19.01 -1.63 -18.63
N ALA A 307 18.38 -0.81 -17.79
CA ALA A 307 19.03 -0.29 -16.58
C ALA A 307 19.34 -1.41 -15.57
N ILE A 308 18.40 -2.34 -15.33
CA ILE A 308 18.62 -3.51 -14.46
C ILE A 308 19.80 -4.38 -14.97
N ALA A 309 20.04 -4.44 -16.28
CA ALA A 309 21.18 -5.17 -16.82
C ALA A 309 22.55 -4.51 -16.51
N ALA A 310 22.55 -3.22 -16.16
CA ALA A 310 23.74 -2.42 -15.93
C ALA A 310 24.06 -2.14 -14.45
N ILE A 311 23.16 -2.48 -13.52
CA ILE A 311 23.35 -2.33 -12.07
C ILE A 311 24.04 -3.54 -11.44
N ASP A 312 24.60 -3.35 -10.25
CA ASP A 312 25.08 -4.44 -9.39
C ASP A 312 23.92 -5.14 -8.66
N ASP A 313 24.17 -6.36 -8.15
CA ASP A 313 23.15 -7.17 -7.46
C ASP A 313 22.78 -6.61 -6.06
N GLU A 314 23.56 -5.66 -5.53
CA GLU A 314 23.28 -4.97 -4.25
C GLU A 314 22.37 -3.75 -4.42
N THR A 315 22.14 -3.31 -5.66
CA THR A 315 21.31 -2.14 -5.97
C THR A 315 19.85 -2.47 -5.68
N PHE A 316 19.21 -1.59 -4.93
CA PHE A 316 17.80 -1.72 -4.64
C PHE A 316 16.97 -1.34 -5.87
N VAL A 317 16.14 -2.26 -6.36
CA VAL A 317 15.25 -2.01 -7.50
C VAL A 317 13.86 -1.67 -7.01
N TRP A 318 13.43 -0.43 -7.21
CA TRP A 318 12.07 0.02 -6.93
C TRP A 318 11.33 0.25 -8.26
N PHE A 319 10.25 -0.51 -8.49
CA PHE A 319 9.47 -0.42 -9.72
C PHE A 319 7.97 -0.44 -9.42
N ALA A 320 7.24 0.59 -9.87
CA ALA A 320 5.79 0.59 -9.79
C ALA A 320 5.13 1.28 -10.98
N CYS A 321 4.13 0.63 -11.59
CA CYS A 321 3.33 1.15 -12.69
C CYS A 321 2.14 0.21 -12.98
N GLU A 322 1.79 0.04 -14.24
CA GLU A 322 0.80 -0.91 -14.77
C GLU A 322 1.21 -2.39 -14.58
N LYS A 323 0.22 -3.26 -14.41
CA LYS A 323 0.35 -4.67 -14.08
C LYS A 323 1.19 -5.51 -15.05
N GLU A 324 1.08 -5.34 -16.37
CA GLU A 324 1.84 -6.12 -17.34
C GLU A 324 3.34 -5.80 -17.29
N ASP A 325 3.67 -4.52 -17.19
CA ASP A 325 5.06 -4.05 -17.08
C ASP A 325 5.69 -4.57 -15.78
N VAL A 326 4.94 -4.53 -14.68
CA VAL A 326 5.35 -5.10 -13.38
C VAL A 326 5.61 -6.59 -13.48
N ARG A 327 4.76 -7.36 -14.17
CA ARG A 327 4.98 -8.79 -14.41
C ARG A 327 6.27 -9.03 -15.19
N ALA A 328 6.54 -8.24 -16.21
CA ALA A 328 7.76 -8.35 -17.01
C ALA A 328 9.03 -8.07 -16.18
N ILE A 329 9.01 -7.06 -15.32
CA ILE A 329 10.14 -6.75 -14.42
C ILE A 329 10.34 -7.83 -13.36
N ARG A 330 9.25 -8.31 -12.72
CA ARG A 330 9.33 -9.42 -11.75
C ARG A 330 9.94 -10.68 -12.38
N ALA A 331 9.56 -11.02 -13.62
CA ALA A 331 10.11 -12.17 -14.34
C ALA A 331 11.63 -12.04 -14.56
N LEU A 332 12.10 -10.85 -14.98
CA LEU A 332 13.53 -10.60 -15.16
C LEU A 332 14.30 -10.73 -13.83
N LEU A 333 13.86 -10.04 -12.78
CA LEU A 333 14.54 -10.07 -11.47
C LEU A 333 14.59 -11.49 -10.90
N LYS A 334 13.50 -12.27 -11.07
CA LYS A 334 13.47 -13.69 -10.70
C LYS A 334 14.48 -14.51 -11.50
N SER A 335 14.58 -14.33 -12.82
CA SER A 335 15.57 -15.05 -13.63
C SER A 335 17.02 -14.70 -13.27
N ARG A 336 17.26 -13.48 -12.81
CA ARG A 336 18.57 -13.00 -12.32
C ARG A 336 18.86 -13.43 -10.88
N ARG A 337 17.89 -14.02 -10.17
CA ARG A 337 17.97 -14.33 -8.74
C ARG A 337 18.28 -13.09 -7.89
N HIS A 338 17.75 -11.92 -8.28
CA HIS A 338 17.88 -10.69 -7.50
C HIS A 338 17.31 -10.89 -6.09
N ASP A 339 18.00 -10.40 -5.06
CA ASP A 339 17.57 -10.59 -3.68
C ASP A 339 16.21 -9.91 -3.45
N ARG A 340 15.25 -10.65 -2.87
CA ARG A 340 13.93 -10.13 -2.49
C ARG A 340 14.03 -8.97 -1.50
N LYS A 341 15.12 -8.89 -0.72
CA LYS A 341 15.38 -7.77 0.20
C LYS A 341 15.83 -6.50 -0.52
N ASN A 342 16.35 -6.62 -1.74
CA ASN A 342 16.84 -5.51 -2.57
C ASN A 342 15.86 -5.15 -3.69
N MET A 343 14.56 -5.40 -3.50
CA MET A 343 13.56 -4.95 -4.47
C MET A 343 12.20 -4.62 -3.85
N TYR A 344 11.52 -3.66 -4.47
CA TYR A 344 10.10 -3.41 -4.31
C TYR A 344 9.50 -3.31 -5.71
N VAL A 345 8.61 -4.24 -6.07
CA VAL A 345 8.01 -4.29 -7.41
C VAL A 345 6.52 -4.51 -7.28
N ALA A 346 5.72 -3.48 -7.52
CA ALA A 346 4.27 -3.48 -7.26
C ALA A 346 3.49 -2.86 -8.43
N TRP A 347 2.32 -3.40 -8.76
CA TRP A 347 1.42 -2.72 -9.70
C TRP A 347 0.52 -1.77 -8.94
N TYR A 348 0.38 -0.55 -9.46
CA TYR A 348 -0.49 0.48 -8.87
C TYR A 348 -1.84 0.53 -9.57
N TRP A 349 -1.88 0.10 -10.82
CA TRP A 349 -3.10 0.03 -11.61
C TRP A 349 -3.01 -1.10 -12.63
N GLU A 350 -4.15 -1.43 -13.21
CA GLU A 350 -4.31 -2.40 -14.28
C GLU A 350 -5.14 -1.71 -15.35
N ARG A 351 -4.73 -1.84 -16.61
CA ARG A 351 -5.58 -1.41 -17.72
C ARG A 351 -6.72 -2.41 -17.88
N ASP A 352 -7.93 -1.91 -18.11
CA ASP A 352 -9.05 -2.81 -18.42
C ASP A 352 -8.69 -3.74 -19.58
N PRO A 353 -9.03 -5.04 -19.48
CA PRO A 353 -8.88 -5.96 -20.60
C PRO A 353 -9.72 -5.44 -21.76
N ALA A 354 -9.06 -5.17 -22.90
CA ALA A 354 -9.71 -4.74 -24.13
C ALA A 354 -10.61 -5.84 -24.73
#